data_AF-A0A6I9YLV6-F1
#
_entry.id   AF-A0A6I9YLV6-F1
#
_cell.length_a   1.000
_cell.length_b   1.000
_cell.length_c   1.000
_cell.angle_alpha   90.00
_cell.angle_beta   90.00
_cell.angle_gamma   90.00
#
_symmetry.space_group_name_H-M   'P 1'
#
loop_
_entity.id
_entity.type
_entity.pdbx_description
1 polymer ?
#
loop_
_entity_poly.entity_id
_entity_poly.type
_entity_poly.pdbx_seq_one_letter_code
_entity_poly.pdbx_strand_id
1 'polypeptide(L)'
;MESLDATFNSYLDVWLGPRDPRVKGWFLLTNYRPTFIFSVFYLLTVWLGPKYMRNRQPFSNRGVLVVYNIGLTLLSSYMFYELVTGVWEGGYNFFCQDTHSGGEADMKIIRVLWWYYFSKFIEFMDTFFFILRKNNHQITVLHVFHHTTMLNIWWFVMNWVPCGHSYFGATLNSFIHILMYSYYGLSAIPSMRPYLWWKKYITQGQLIQFVLTIIQTSCGVVWPCRFPMGWLYFQIGY
;
A
#
# COMPACT_ATOMS: atom_id res chain seq x y z
N MET A 1 -8.16 29.03 -2.14
CA MET A 1 -8.07 27.55 -2.13
C MET A 1 -6.67 27.09 -2.51
N GLU A 2 -6.10 27.64 -3.59
CA GLU A 2 -4.68 27.47 -3.97
C GLU A 2 -3.69 28.01 -2.93
N SER A 3 -4.02 29.10 -2.22
CA SER A 3 -3.14 29.69 -1.20
C SER A 3 -2.80 28.72 -0.07
N LEU A 4 -3.78 28.04 0.50
CA LEU A 4 -3.57 27.05 1.57
C LEU A 4 -2.81 25.80 1.09
N ASP A 5 -2.92 25.44 -0.19
CA ASP A 5 -2.17 24.31 -0.77
C ASP A 5 -0.71 24.71 -0.95
N ALA A 6 -0.48 25.91 -1.48
CA ALA A 6 0.86 26.48 -1.61
C ALA A 6 1.54 26.62 -0.24
N THR A 7 0.82 27.09 0.78
CA THR A 7 1.36 27.21 2.14
C THR A 7 1.69 25.84 2.74
N PHE A 8 0.77 24.88 2.70
CA PHE A 8 1.04 23.53 3.24
C PHE A 8 2.16 22.80 2.50
N ASN A 9 2.20 22.91 1.17
CA ASN A 9 3.26 22.35 0.35
C ASN A 9 4.62 23.02 0.68
N SER A 10 4.65 24.35 0.86
CA SER A 10 5.87 25.06 1.23
C SER A 10 6.41 24.67 2.61
N TYR A 11 5.54 24.44 3.60
CA TYR A 11 5.95 23.93 4.91
C TYR A 11 6.55 22.52 4.82
N LEU A 12 5.95 21.64 4.02
CA LEU A 12 6.48 20.29 3.80
C LEU A 12 7.81 20.31 3.05
N ASP A 13 7.98 21.20 2.07
CA ASP A 13 9.22 21.32 1.31
C ASP A 13 10.37 21.89 2.17
N VAL A 14 10.06 22.75 3.16
CA VAL A 14 11.03 23.23 4.16
C VAL A 14 11.43 22.13 5.15
N TRP A 15 10.51 21.22 5.50
CA TRP A 15 10.75 20.19 6.51
C TRP A 15 11.35 18.89 5.94
N LEU A 16 10.92 18.46 4.75
CA LEU A 16 11.33 17.21 4.10
C LEU A 16 12.29 17.42 2.91
N GLY A 17 12.53 18.68 2.52
CA GLY A 17 13.33 19.01 1.34
C GLY A 17 12.49 19.01 0.05
N PRO A 18 13.13 19.27 -1.11
CA PRO A 18 12.44 19.36 -2.39
C PRO A 18 11.85 18.00 -2.80
N ARG A 19 10.64 18.04 -3.36
CA ARG A 19 9.98 16.86 -3.94
C ARG A 19 10.75 16.34 -5.15
N ASP A 20 10.60 15.04 -5.40
CA ASP A 20 11.16 14.40 -6.56
C ASP A 20 10.49 14.95 -7.84
N PRO A 21 11.25 15.55 -8.77
CA PRO A 21 10.68 16.13 -9.98
C PRO A 21 10.06 15.08 -10.92
N ARG A 22 10.44 13.80 -10.81
CA ARG A 22 10.00 12.72 -11.70
C ARG A 22 8.51 12.37 -11.55
N VAL A 23 7.92 12.67 -10.39
CA VAL A 23 6.50 12.40 -10.09
C VAL A 23 5.62 13.66 -10.18
N LYS A 24 6.19 14.81 -10.54
CA LYS A 24 5.47 16.08 -10.57
C LYS A 24 4.35 16.03 -11.62
N GLY A 25 3.13 16.40 -11.19
CA GLY A 25 1.94 16.40 -12.06
C GLY A 25 1.24 15.04 -12.19
N TRP A 26 1.71 14.00 -11.49
CA TRP A 26 1.03 12.70 -11.50
C TRP A 26 -0.28 12.75 -10.72
N PHE A 27 -1.24 11.94 -11.15
CA PHE A 27 -2.58 11.88 -10.58
C PHE A 27 -2.52 11.54 -9.08
N LEU A 28 -3.24 12.30 -8.27
CA LEU A 28 -3.30 12.23 -6.80
C LEU A 28 -1.98 12.49 -6.04
N LEU A 29 -0.87 12.84 -6.71
CA LEU A 29 0.40 13.18 -6.05
C LEU A 29 0.66 14.68 -5.94
N THR A 30 -0.02 15.51 -6.74
CA THR A 30 0.22 16.96 -6.78
C THR A 30 -0.14 17.66 -5.47
N ASN A 31 -1.28 17.31 -4.88
CA ASN A 31 -1.79 17.90 -3.64
C ASN A 31 -2.06 16.79 -2.61
N TYR A 32 -1.82 17.08 -1.34
CA TYR A 32 -2.11 16.14 -0.24
C TYR A 32 -3.60 16.09 0.12
N ARG A 33 -4.35 17.16 -0.17
CA ARG A 33 -5.77 17.28 0.22
C ARG A 33 -6.66 16.13 -0.25
N PRO A 34 -6.58 15.65 -1.52
CA PRO A 34 -7.40 14.52 -1.96
C PRO A 34 -7.16 13.28 -1.09
N THR A 35 -5.90 12.98 -0.79
CA THR A 35 -5.51 11.86 0.08
C THR A 35 -6.11 11.98 1.47
N PHE A 36 -5.97 13.16 2.08
CA PHE A 36 -6.56 13.44 3.40
C PHE A 36 -8.08 13.31 3.39
N ILE A 37 -8.75 13.87 2.37
CA ILE A 37 -10.20 13.79 2.20
C ILE A 37 -10.64 12.33 2.11
N PHE A 38 -9.96 11.51 1.31
CA PHE A 38 -10.26 10.08 1.21
C PHE A 38 -10.07 9.33 2.53
N SER A 39 -9.03 9.63 3.31
CA SER A 39 -8.85 9.05 4.65
C SER A 39 -9.95 9.45 5.62
N VAL A 40 -10.40 10.72 5.60
CA VAL A 40 -11.54 11.17 6.41
C VAL A 40 -12.82 10.45 6.00
N PHE A 41 -13.11 10.36 4.69
CA PHE A 41 -14.27 9.62 4.19
C PHE A 41 -14.23 8.14 4.57
N TYR A 42 -13.05 7.51 4.53
CA TYR A 42 -12.86 6.14 4.98
C TYR A 42 -13.21 5.97 6.46
N LEU A 43 -12.67 6.82 7.34
CA LEU A 43 -12.98 6.77 8.77
C LEU A 43 -14.46 7.04 9.07
N LEU A 44 -15.07 7.99 8.36
CA LEU A 44 -16.52 8.24 8.44
C LEU A 44 -17.32 7.00 8.02
N THR A 45 -16.90 6.32 6.96
CA THR A 45 -17.54 5.08 6.49
C THR A 45 -17.43 3.98 7.53
N VAL A 46 -16.25 3.81 8.16
CA VAL A 46 -16.05 2.85 9.25
C VAL A 46 -16.91 3.16 10.47
N TRP A 47 -17.10 4.44 10.81
CA TRP A 47 -17.88 4.85 11.97
C TRP A 47 -19.41 4.82 11.74
N LEU A 48 -19.87 5.28 10.57
CA LEU A 48 -21.29 5.34 10.21
C LEU A 48 -21.82 4.04 9.63
N GLY A 49 -20.99 3.31 8.88
CA GLY A 49 -21.38 2.11 8.14
C GLY A 49 -22.02 1.03 9.00
N PRO A 50 -21.40 0.58 10.10
CA PRO A 50 -21.99 -0.40 11.01
C PRO A 50 -23.31 0.08 11.65
N LYS A 51 -23.41 1.38 11.97
CA LYS A 51 -24.65 1.97 12.52
C LYS A 51 -25.78 1.94 11.50
N TYR A 52 -25.49 2.29 10.25
CA TYR A 52 -26.43 2.25 9.14
C TYR A 52 -26.89 0.81 8.82
N MET A 53 -25.98 -0.14 8.88
CA MET A 53 -26.28 -1.55 8.59
C MET A 53 -26.99 -2.29 9.74
N ARG A 54 -27.09 -1.71 10.95
CA ARG A 54 -27.67 -2.37 12.13
C ARG A 54 -29.05 -2.98 11.85
N ASN A 55 -29.93 -2.22 11.20
CA ASN A 55 -31.32 -2.61 10.93
C ASN A 55 -31.56 -3.17 9.52
N ARG A 56 -30.50 -3.37 8.72
CA ARG A 56 -30.61 -3.87 7.33
C ARG A 56 -30.13 -5.32 7.23
N GLN A 57 -30.55 -6.04 6.20
CA GLN A 57 -30.00 -7.38 5.92
C GLN A 57 -28.59 -7.27 5.30
N PRO A 58 -27.68 -8.24 5.55
CA PRO A 58 -26.35 -8.22 4.96
C PRO A 58 -26.44 -8.36 3.45
N PHE A 59 -25.76 -7.48 2.72
CA PHE A 59 -25.66 -7.57 1.26
C PHE A 59 -24.62 -8.62 0.88
N SER A 60 -25.04 -9.70 0.21
CA SER A 60 -24.16 -10.78 -0.25
C SER A 60 -24.06 -10.79 -1.79
N ASN A 61 -23.45 -9.76 -2.39
CA ASN A 61 -23.11 -9.80 -3.81
C ASN A 61 -21.77 -10.53 -4.01
N ARG A 62 -21.84 -11.86 -4.05
CA ARG A 62 -20.65 -12.73 -4.16
C ARG A 62 -19.93 -12.54 -5.49
N GLY A 63 -20.66 -12.31 -6.58
CA GLY A 63 -20.07 -12.08 -7.90
C GLY A 63 -19.16 -10.85 -7.93
N VAL A 64 -19.64 -9.74 -7.38
CA VAL A 64 -18.83 -8.50 -7.27
C VAL A 64 -17.60 -8.74 -6.40
N LEU A 65 -17.72 -9.44 -5.27
CA LEU A 65 -16.55 -9.77 -4.44
C LEU A 65 -15.53 -10.62 -5.20
N VAL A 66 -15.97 -11.62 -5.96
CA VAL A 66 -15.05 -12.47 -6.74
C VAL A 66 -14.30 -11.63 -7.77
N VAL A 67 -15.02 -10.83 -8.56
CA VAL A 67 -14.42 -9.95 -9.58
C VAL A 67 -13.44 -8.96 -8.95
N TYR A 68 -13.83 -8.34 -7.83
CA TYR A 68 -12.99 -7.40 -7.10
C TYR A 68 -11.70 -8.06 -6.56
N ASN A 69 -11.81 -9.21 -5.91
CA ASN A 69 -10.64 -9.93 -5.39
C ASN A 69 -9.73 -10.43 -6.53
N ILE A 70 -10.28 -10.93 -7.63
CA ILE A 70 -9.48 -11.32 -8.80
C ILE A 70 -8.78 -10.10 -9.40
N GLY A 71 -9.46 -8.96 -9.52
CA GLY A 71 -8.86 -7.71 -9.99
C GLY A 71 -7.68 -7.27 -9.13
N LEU A 72 -7.83 -7.31 -7.80
CA LEU A 72 -6.73 -7.01 -6.88
C LEU A 72 -5.60 -8.03 -6.92
N THR A 73 -5.90 -9.32 -7.08
CA THR A 73 -4.88 -10.34 -7.32
C THR A 73 -4.08 -10.03 -8.58
N LEU A 74 -4.75 -9.71 -9.70
CA LEU A 74 -4.08 -9.40 -10.96
C LEU A 74 -3.24 -8.11 -10.86
N LEU A 75 -3.77 -7.07 -10.22
CA LEU A 75 -3.03 -5.84 -9.96
C LEU A 75 -1.78 -6.11 -9.10
N SER A 76 -1.93 -6.91 -8.04
CA SER A 76 -0.81 -7.29 -7.16
C SER A 76 0.24 -8.13 -7.88
N SER A 77 -0.19 -9.04 -8.77
CA SER A 77 0.70 -9.82 -9.63
C SER A 77 1.46 -8.95 -10.61
N TYR A 78 0.79 -8.00 -11.25
CA TYR A 78 1.42 -7.02 -12.14
C TYR A 78 2.48 -6.20 -11.39
N MET A 79 2.12 -5.64 -10.23
CA MET A 79 3.06 -4.85 -9.42
C MET A 79 4.26 -5.67 -8.97
N PHE A 80 4.04 -6.91 -8.51
CA PHE A 80 5.12 -7.80 -8.11
C PHE A 80 6.06 -8.13 -9.27
N TYR A 81 5.51 -8.49 -10.43
CA TYR A 81 6.30 -8.82 -11.62
C TYR A 81 7.14 -7.63 -12.09
N GLU A 82 6.54 -6.44 -12.19
CA GLU A 82 7.24 -5.24 -12.66
C GLU A 82 8.31 -4.77 -11.66
N LEU A 83 8.06 -4.88 -10.35
CA LEU A 83 9.07 -4.56 -9.33
C LEU A 83 10.25 -5.53 -9.39
N VAL A 84 10.00 -6.83 -9.49
CA VAL A 84 11.08 -7.84 -9.58
C VAL A 84 11.89 -7.67 -10.86
N THR A 85 11.23 -7.49 -12.00
CA THR A 85 11.93 -7.28 -13.28
C THR A 85 12.68 -5.96 -13.31
N GLY A 86 12.10 -4.87 -12.78
CA GLY A 86 12.77 -3.58 -12.68
C GLY A 86 14.04 -3.63 -11.82
N VAL A 87 13.99 -4.33 -10.69
CA VAL A 87 15.15 -4.54 -9.79
C VAL A 87 16.23 -5.36 -10.49
N TRP A 88 15.84 -6.41 -11.21
CA TRP A 88 16.76 -7.28 -11.95
C TRP A 88 17.45 -6.55 -13.11
N GLU A 89 16.67 -5.84 -13.93
CA GLU A 89 17.16 -5.04 -15.06
C GLU A 89 18.04 -3.88 -14.60
N GLY A 90 17.68 -3.24 -13.48
CA GLY A 90 18.42 -2.13 -12.89
C GLY A 90 19.66 -2.52 -12.08
N GLY A 91 19.92 -3.82 -11.90
CA GLY A 91 21.04 -4.30 -11.08
C GLY A 91 21.01 -3.79 -9.63
N TYR A 92 19.81 -3.64 -9.07
CA TYR A 92 19.58 -3.03 -7.76
C TYR A 92 20.34 -3.78 -6.66
N ASN A 93 21.05 -3.02 -5.83
CA ASN A 93 21.74 -3.59 -4.68
C ASN A 93 20.76 -3.82 -3.53
N PHE A 94 20.62 -5.08 -3.13
CA PHE A 94 19.70 -5.52 -2.08
C PHE A 94 19.96 -4.84 -0.72
N PHE A 95 21.22 -4.57 -0.39
CA PHE A 95 21.62 -4.01 0.91
C PHE A 95 21.49 -2.50 0.98
N CYS A 96 21.75 -1.82 -0.14
CA CYS A 96 21.72 -0.37 -0.22
C CYS A 96 21.49 0.08 -1.67
N GLN A 97 20.29 0.58 -1.94
CA GLN A 97 19.96 1.19 -3.22
C GLN A 97 19.55 2.66 -3.00
N ASP A 98 20.23 3.56 -3.71
CA ASP A 98 19.88 4.97 -3.72
C ASP A 98 18.68 5.26 -4.66
N THR A 99 18.25 6.52 -4.73
CA THR A 99 17.09 6.93 -5.52
C THR A 99 17.41 7.32 -6.97
N HIS A 100 18.68 7.27 -7.41
CA HIS A 100 19.09 7.85 -8.71
C HIS A 100 20.08 6.99 -9.53
N SER A 101 20.49 5.82 -9.03
CA SER A 101 21.52 4.98 -9.65
C SER A 101 21.01 3.99 -10.69
N GLY A 102 19.70 3.72 -10.78
CA GLY A 102 19.15 2.69 -11.67
C GLY A 102 18.69 3.17 -13.04
N GLY A 103 18.80 4.48 -13.34
CA GLY A 103 18.50 5.01 -14.67
C GLY A 103 17.06 4.77 -15.12
N GLU A 104 16.87 4.06 -16.25
CA GLU A 104 15.52 3.73 -16.76
C GLU A 104 14.76 2.76 -15.84
N ALA A 105 15.47 1.89 -15.11
CA ALA A 105 14.86 0.97 -14.15
C ALA A 105 14.21 1.72 -12.97
N ASP A 106 14.79 2.85 -12.55
CA ASP A 106 14.20 3.71 -11.52
C ASP A 106 12.85 4.23 -11.98
N MET A 107 12.74 4.68 -13.23
CA MET A 107 11.47 5.17 -13.78
C MET A 107 10.41 4.08 -13.89
N LYS A 108 10.81 2.85 -14.22
CA LYS A 108 9.92 1.68 -14.19
C LYS A 108 9.40 1.43 -12.78
N ILE A 109 10.28 1.41 -11.77
CA ILE A 109 9.90 1.22 -10.37
C ILE A 109 8.98 2.34 -9.88
N ILE A 110 9.29 3.61 -10.18
CA ILE A 110 8.45 4.77 -9.81
C ILE A 110 7.02 4.61 -10.36
N ARG A 111 6.87 4.20 -11.63
CA ARG A 111 5.55 3.97 -12.25
C ARG A 111 4.76 2.88 -11.53
N VAL A 112 5.42 1.82 -11.11
CA VAL A 112 4.79 0.69 -10.43
C VAL A 112 4.46 1.05 -8.98
N LEU A 113 5.32 1.81 -8.30
CA LEU A 113 5.06 2.31 -6.96
C LEU A 113 3.90 3.30 -6.92
N TRP A 114 3.64 4.03 -8.02
CA TRP A 114 2.39 4.78 -8.15
C TRP A 114 1.16 3.89 -8.22
N TRP A 115 1.21 2.78 -8.98
CA TRP A 115 0.13 1.78 -8.97
C TRP A 115 -0.07 1.16 -7.59
N TYR A 116 1.01 0.95 -6.85
CA TYR A 116 0.97 0.48 -5.46
C TYR A 116 0.30 1.49 -4.53
N TYR A 117 0.66 2.77 -4.63
CA TYR A 117 -0.02 3.85 -3.91
C TYR A 117 -1.52 3.88 -4.25
N PHE A 118 -1.87 3.80 -5.54
CA PHE A 118 -3.25 3.78 -5.99
C PHE A 118 -4.00 2.52 -5.53
N SER A 119 -3.33 1.37 -5.42
CA SER A 119 -3.92 0.14 -4.88
C SER A 119 -4.43 0.38 -3.45
N LYS A 120 -3.69 1.11 -2.60
CA LYS A 120 -4.12 1.39 -1.21
C LYS A 120 -5.42 2.17 -1.14
N PHE A 121 -5.70 3.02 -2.14
CA PHE A 121 -7.00 3.67 -2.26
C PHE A 121 -8.11 2.68 -2.65
N ILE A 122 -7.85 1.77 -3.60
CA ILE A 122 -8.81 0.72 -3.99
C ILE A 122 -9.12 -0.21 -2.82
N GLU A 123 -8.10 -0.58 -2.05
CA GLU A 123 -8.19 -1.46 -0.88
C GLU A 123 -9.11 -0.91 0.24
N PHE A 124 -9.46 0.39 0.23
CA PHE A 124 -10.51 0.91 1.12
C PHE A 124 -11.86 0.22 0.92
N MET A 125 -12.10 -0.33 -0.28
CA MET A 125 -13.33 -1.07 -0.56
C MET A 125 -13.41 -2.39 0.20
N ASP A 126 -12.30 -2.94 0.69
CA ASP A 126 -12.31 -4.14 1.55
C ASP A 126 -13.18 -3.89 2.79
N THR A 127 -12.94 -2.77 3.46
CA THR A 127 -13.70 -2.37 4.65
C THR A 127 -15.15 -2.07 4.32
N PHE A 128 -15.42 -1.46 3.17
CA PHE A 128 -16.79 -1.24 2.70
C PHE A 128 -17.54 -2.57 2.51
N PHE A 129 -16.91 -3.57 1.88
CA PHE A 129 -17.50 -4.89 1.72
C PHE A 129 -17.68 -5.62 3.06
N PHE A 130 -16.76 -5.47 4.01
CA PHE A 130 -16.92 -6.03 5.36
C PHE A 130 -18.13 -5.44 6.09
N ILE A 131 -18.32 -4.12 6.02
CA ILE A 131 -19.49 -3.43 6.59
C ILE A 131 -20.78 -3.92 5.94
N LEU A 132 -20.84 -3.95 4.61
CA LEU A 132 -22.03 -4.38 3.88
C LEU A 132 -22.43 -5.83 4.18
N ARG A 133 -21.45 -6.69 4.44
CA ARG A 133 -21.67 -8.10 4.81
C ARG A 133 -21.90 -8.31 6.30
N LYS A 134 -21.89 -7.25 7.11
CA LYS A 134 -21.92 -7.28 8.58
C LYS A 134 -20.79 -8.11 9.19
N ASN A 135 -19.65 -8.21 8.53
CA ASN A 135 -18.51 -8.98 9.03
C ASN A 135 -17.59 -8.13 9.92
N ASN A 136 -18.17 -7.57 10.99
CA ASN A 136 -17.48 -6.60 11.86
C ASN A 136 -16.26 -7.20 12.58
N HIS A 137 -16.16 -8.52 12.71
CA HIS A 137 -14.98 -9.17 13.30
C HIS A 137 -13.70 -8.92 12.48
N GLN A 138 -13.81 -8.70 11.16
CA GLN A 138 -12.66 -8.37 10.32
C GLN A 138 -12.22 -6.92 10.44
N ILE A 139 -13.08 -6.02 10.92
CA ILE A 139 -12.80 -4.59 11.08
C ILE A 139 -12.15 -4.37 12.44
N THR A 140 -10.89 -4.75 12.55
CA THR A 140 -10.09 -4.58 13.77
C THR A 140 -9.46 -3.18 13.83
N VAL A 141 -8.99 -2.77 15.01
CA VAL A 141 -8.22 -1.52 15.17
C VAL A 141 -7.00 -1.52 14.26
N LEU A 142 -6.29 -2.65 14.19
CA LEU A 142 -5.12 -2.82 13.33
C LEU A 142 -5.48 -2.62 11.86
N HIS A 143 -6.59 -3.22 11.39
CA HIS A 143 -7.08 -3.08 10.02
C HIS A 143 -7.37 -1.61 9.68
N VAL A 144 -8.13 -0.93 10.52
CA VAL A 144 -8.52 0.47 10.29
C VAL A 144 -7.30 1.40 10.36
N PHE A 145 -6.42 1.20 11.34
CA PHE A 145 -5.17 1.94 11.46
C PHE A 145 -4.32 1.77 10.19
N HIS A 146 -4.01 0.53 9.83
CA HIS A 146 -3.18 0.19 8.68
C HIS A 146 -3.70 0.78 7.36
N HIS A 147 -4.99 0.59 7.04
CA HIS A 147 -5.53 1.15 5.79
C HIS A 147 -5.51 2.69 5.81
N THR A 148 -5.82 3.32 6.94
CA THR A 148 -5.81 4.80 7.03
C THR A 148 -4.39 5.37 6.87
N THR A 149 -3.40 4.79 7.55
CA THR A 149 -2.02 5.28 7.54
C THR A 149 -1.30 4.97 6.23
N MET A 150 -1.48 3.78 5.66
CA MET A 150 -0.74 3.35 4.46
C MET A 150 -0.95 4.29 3.27
N LEU A 151 -2.18 4.75 3.02
CA LEU A 151 -2.43 5.68 1.93
C LEU A 151 -1.67 7.00 2.11
N ASN A 152 -1.65 7.54 3.33
CA ASN A 152 -0.95 8.79 3.64
C ASN A 152 0.56 8.64 3.56
N ILE A 153 1.09 7.56 4.16
CA ILE A 153 2.53 7.25 4.13
C ILE A 153 3.02 7.12 2.69
N TRP A 154 2.31 6.39 1.85
CA TRP A 154 2.71 6.19 0.46
C TRP A 154 2.60 7.44 -0.39
N TRP A 155 1.71 8.38 -0.06
CA TRP A 155 1.71 9.69 -0.70
C TRP A 155 3.01 10.45 -0.42
N PHE A 156 3.51 10.42 0.82
CA PHE A 156 4.80 11.00 1.16
C PHE A 156 5.96 10.26 0.51
N VAL A 157 6.00 8.92 0.59
CA VAL A 157 7.04 8.11 -0.06
C VAL A 157 7.12 8.43 -1.56
N MET A 158 5.99 8.50 -2.25
CA MET A 158 5.96 8.84 -3.68
C MET A 158 6.43 10.27 -4.00
N ASN A 159 6.23 11.24 -3.11
CA ASN A 159 6.65 12.62 -3.37
C ASN A 159 8.13 12.88 -3.08
N TRP A 160 8.76 12.13 -2.16
CA TRP A 160 10.15 12.38 -1.73
C TRP A 160 11.13 11.25 -2.06
N VAL A 161 10.70 9.99 -1.98
CA VAL A 161 11.55 8.80 -2.17
C VAL A 161 10.84 7.73 -3.02
N PRO A 162 10.45 8.04 -4.28
CA PRO A 162 9.62 7.14 -5.09
C PRO A 162 10.38 5.93 -5.69
N CYS A 163 11.59 5.62 -5.23
CA CYS A 163 12.39 4.46 -5.64
C CYS A 163 13.52 4.20 -4.63
N GLY A 164 14.51 3.39 -4.99
CA GLY A 164 15.52 2.94 -4.04
C GLY A 164 14.89 2.06 -2.97
N HIS A 165 15.38 2.13 -1.74
CA HIS A 165 15.06 1.20 -0.64
C HIS A 165 13.57 0.89 -0.41
N SER A 166 12.67 1.82 -0.73
CA SER A 166 11.21 1.68 -0.59
C SER A 166 10.59 0.58 -1.47
N TYR A 167 11.28 0.13 -2.54
CA TYR A 167 10.76 -0.92 -3.42
C TYR A 167 10.52 -2.25 -2.68
N PHE A 168 11.41 -2.61 -1.74
CA PHE A 168 11.46 -3.95 -1.17
C PHE A 168 10.20 -4.29 -0.37
N GLY A 169 9.77 -3.35 0.47
CA GLY A 169 8.53 -3.48 1.24
C GLY A 169 7.30 -3.60 0.32
N ALA A 170 7.24 -2.81 -0.75
CA ALA A 170 6.15 -2.89 -1.74
C ALA A 170 6.16 -4.21 -2.51
N THR A 171 7.33 -4.76 -2.85
CA THR A 171 7.45 -6.06 -3.53
C THR A 171 6.92 -7.18 -2.65
N LEU A 172 7.37 -7.28 -1.40
CA LEU A 172 6.90 -8.31 -0.48
C LEU A 172 5.41 -8.14 -0.15
N ASN A 173 4.94 -6.90 0.04
CA ASN A 173 3.52 -6.63 0.25
C ASN A 173 2.68 -7.08 -0.94
N SER A 174 3.10 -6.76 -2.16
CA SER A 174 2.41 -7.18 -3.39
C SER A 174 2.35 -8.71 -3.48
N PHE A 175 3.43 -9.43 -3.16
CA PHE A 175 3.44 -10.88 -3.13
C PHE A 175 2.43 -11.46 -2.12
N ILE A 176 2.42 -10.95 -0.89
CA ILE A 176 1.45 -11.37 0.13
C ILE A 176 0.02 -11.00 -0.27
N HIS A 177 -0.19 -9.87 -0.94
CA HIS A 177 -1.49 -9.44 -1.45
C HIS A 177 -2.00 -10.38 -2.56
N ILE A 178 -1.13 -10.92 -3.43
CA ILE A 178 -1.51 -11.98 -4.39
C ILE A 178 -2.11 -13.17 -3.63
N LEU A 179 -1.43 -13.65 -2.58
CA LEU A 179 -1.88 -14.80 -1.80
C LEU A 179 -3.18 -14.49 -1.03
N MET A 180 -3.27 -13.32 -0.39
CA MET A 180 -4.40 -12.90 0.41
C MET A 180 -5.67 -12.69 -0.44
N TYR A 181 -5.58 -11.93 -1.54
CA TYR A 181 -6.74 -11.69 -2.40
C TYR A 181 -7.15 -12.93 -3.19
N SER A 182 -6.21 -13.80 -3.57
CA SER A 182 -6.54 -15.12 -4.12
C SER A 182 -7.33 -15.96 -3.13
N TYR A 183 -6.90 -15.98 -1.85
CA TYR A 183 -7.64 -16.65 -0.79
C TYR A 183 -9.04 -16.06 -0.61
N TYR A 184 -9.19 -14.73 -0.61
CA TYR A 184 -10.49 -14.09 -0.48
C TYR A 184 -11.42 -14.36 -1.66
N GLY A 185 -10.91 -14.30 -2.89
CA GLY A 185 -11.64 -14.67 -4.10
C GLY A 185 -12.13 -16.12 -4.06
N LEU A 186 -11.27 -17.06 -3.69
CA LEU A 186 -11.64 -18.47 -3.52
C LEU A 186 -12.64 -18.67 -2.38
N SER A 187 -12.49 -17.96 -1.25
CA SER A 187 -13.39 -18.08 -0.08
C SER A 187 -14.81 -17.56 -0.35
N ALA A 188 -14.97 -16.71 -1.35
CA ALA A 188 -16.28 -16.23 -1.80
C ALA A 188 -17.09 -17.35 -2.50
N ILE A 189 -16.41 -18.38 -3.02
CA ILE A 189 -17.01 -19.56 -3.66
C ILE A 189 -17.25 -20.64 -2.57
N PRO A 190 -18.52 -21.00 -2.25
CA PRO A 190 -18.82 -21.91 -1.14
C PRO A 190 -18.17 -23.29 -1.27
N SER A 191 -18.09 -23.83 -2.49
CA SER A 191 -17.48 -25.14 -2.78
C SER A 191 -15.98 -25.18 -2.53
N MET A 192 -15.29 -24.03 -2.59
CA MET A 192 -13.83 -23.96 -2.40
C MET A 192 -13.43 -23.85 -0.92
N ARG A 193 -14.33 -23.40 -0.04
CA ARG A 193 -14.03 -23.15 1.39
C ARG A 193 -13.41 -24.33 2.14
N PRO A 194 -13.84 -25.59 1.96
CA PRO A 194 -13.25 -26.74 2.65
C PRO A 194 -11.77 -26.95 2.32
N TYR A 195 -11.34 -26.54 1.13
CA TYR A 195 -9.97 -26.73 0.63
C TYR A 195 -9.01 -25.61 1.06
N LEU A 196 -9.50 -24.56 1.73
CA LEU A 196 -8.74 -23.38 2.12
C LEU A 196 -8.01 -23.53 3.48
N TRP A 197 -7.33 -24.67 3.67
CA TRP A 197 -6.57 -25.00 4.89
C TRP A 197 -5.36 -24.09 5.12
N TRP A 198 -4.86 -23.44 4.07
CA TRP A 198 -3.62 -22.68 4.08
C TRP A 198 -3.75 -21.24 4.61
N LYS A 199 -4.92 -20.85 5.14
CA LYS A 199 -5.16 -19.53 5.75
C LYS A 199 -4.08 -19.14 6.77
N LYS A 200 -3.64 -20.09 7.59
CA LYS A 200 -2.63 -19.85 8.64
C LYS A 200 -1.27 -19.45 8.05
N TYR A 201 -0.88 -20.02 6.91
CA TYR A 201 0.39 -19.69 6.27
C TYR A 201 0.38 -18.29 5.66
N ILE A 202 -0.78 -17.78 5.23
CA ILE A 202 -0.91 -16.38 4.78
C ILE A 202 -0.58 -15.43 5.94
N THR A 203 -1.15 -15.67 7.12
CA THR A 203 -0.86 -14.84 8.30
C THR A 203 0.60 -14.95 8.75
N GLN A 204 1.20 -16.15 8.67
CA GLN A 204 2.64 -16.30 8.92
C GLN A 204 3.48 -15.54 7.89
N GLY A 205 3.10 -15.59 6.61
CA GLY A 205 3.75 -14.82 5.54
C GLY A 205 3.67 -13.31 5.75
N GLN A 206 2.52 -12.80 6.21
CA GLN A 206 2.36 -11.39 6.59
C GLN A 206 3.34 -10.97 7.69
N LEU A 207 3.51 -11.80 8.73
CA LEU A 207 4.47 -11.51 9.81
C LEU A 207 5.92 -11.58 9.31
N ILE A 208 6.25 -12.56 8.49
CA ILE A 208 7.59 -12.71 7.89
C ILE A 208 7.91 -11.49 7.00
N GLN A 209 6.95 -10.98 6.22
CA GLN A 209 7.12 -9.76 5.43
C GLN A 209 7.58 -8.59 6.29
N PHE A 210 6.93 -8.34 7.44
CA PHE A 210 7.32 -7.24 8.33
C PHE A 210 8.74 -7.42 8.84
N VAL A 211 9.08 -8.63 9.33
CA VAL A 211 10.43 -8.94 9.83
C VAL A 211 11.49 -8.74 8.76
N LEU A 212 11.27 -9.26 7.55
CA LEU A 212 12.22 -9.12 6.43
C LEU A 212 12.40 -7.64 6.03
N THR A 213 11.31 -6.87 5.99
CA THR A 213 11.35 -5.44 5.66
C THR A 213 12.14 -4.66 6.70
N ILE A 214 11.95 -4.95 8.00
CA ILE A 214 12.70 -4.30 9.08
C ILE A 214 14.18 -4.65 9.01
N ILE A 215 14.53 -5.92 8.77
CA ILE A 215 15.93 -6.36 8.65
C ILE A 215 16.62 -5.64 7.49
N GLN A 216 16.00 -5.63 6.31
CA GLN A 216 16.55 -4.98 5.13
C GLN A 216 16.69 -3.46 5.32
N THR A 217 15.73 -2.81 5.98
CA THR A 217 15.82 -1.39 6.37
C THR A 217 16.92 -1.12 7.40
N SER A 218 17.09 -2.00 8.38
CA SER A 218 18.15 -1.89 9.38
C SER A 218 19.54 -2.04 8.75
N CYS A 219 19.71 -2.93 7.76
CA CYS A 219 20.95 -3.03 6.99
C CYS A 219 21.25 -1.72 6.25
N GLY A 220 20.24 -1.07 5.66
CA GLY A 220 20.40 0.22 4.98
C GLY A 220 20.82 1.37 5.91
N VAL A 221 20.56 1.26 7.22
CA VAL A 221 21.04 2.22 8.25
C VAL A 221 22.50 1.96 8.63
N VAL A 222 22.91 0.70 8.68
CA VAL A 222 24.28 0.32 9.10
C VAL A 222 25.29 0.52 7.97
N TRP A 223 24.92 0.22 6.72
CA TRP A 223 25.78 0.49 5.57
C TRP A 223 25.66 1.96 5.12
N PRO A 224 26.76 2.60 4.67
CA PRO A 224 26.75 3.99 4.22
C PRO A 224 25.95 4.12 2.93
N CYS A 225 24.63 4.29 3.08
CA CYS A 225 23.70 4.43 1.98
C CYS A 225 23.40 5.91 1.74
N ARG A 226 23.34 6.32 0.46
CA ARG A 226 22.94 7.70 0.08
C ARG A 226 21.43 7.95 0.22
N PHE A 227 20.69 6.96 0.70
CA PHE A 227 19.26 7.09 0.99
C PHE A 227 19.03 7.93 2.25
N PRO A 228 17.99 8.78 2.33
CA PRO A 228 17.82 9.67 3.48
C PRO A 228 17.44 8.90 4.75
N MET A 229 18.26 9.02 5.79
CA MET A 229 18.13 8.27 7.05
C MET A 229 16.78 8.45 7.76
N GLY A 230 16.17 9.64 7.65
CA GLY A 230 14.86 9.91 8.26
C GLY A 230 13.76 8.95 7.79
N TRP A 231 13.77 8.59 6.50
CA TRP A 231 12.80 7.65 5.93
C TRP A 231 13.06 6.20 6.38
N LEU A 232 14.33 5.82 6.58
CA LEU A 232 14.69 4.50 7.10
C LEU A 232 14.23 4.34 8.55
N TYR A 233 14.47 5.33 9.40
CA TYR A 233 13.99 5.30 10.79
C TYR A 233 12.47 5.29 10.87
N PHE A 234 11.80 6.07 10.01
CA PHE A 234 10.34 6.06 9.92
C PHE A 234 9.81 4.66 9.55
N GLN A 235 10.43 4.00 8.58
CA GLN A 235 10.04 2.65 8.15
C GLN A 235 10.32 1.58 9.21
N ILE A 236 11.36 1.71 10.03
CA ILE A 236 11.65 0.79 11.14
C ILE A 236 10.65 0.98 12.30
N GLY A 237 10.23 2.22 12.55
CA GLY A 237 9.34 2.55 13.67
C GLY A 237 7.85 2.32 13.42
N TYR A 238 7.46 2.02 12.18
CA TYR A 238 6.08 1.77 11.76
C TYR A 238 5.72 0.28 11.80
#